data_AF-A0A6G1R6B0-F1
#
_entry.id   AF-A0A6G1R6B0-F1
#
_cell.length_a   1.000
_cell.length_b   1.000
_cell.length_c   1.000
_cell.angle_alpha   90.00
_cell.angle_beta   90.00
_cell.angle_gamma   90.00
#
_symmetry.space_group_name_H-M   'P 1'
#
loop_
_entity.id
_entity.type
_entity.pdbx_description
1 polymer ?
#
loop_
_entity_poly.entity_id
_entity_poly.type
_entity_poly.pdbx_seq_one_letter_code
_entity_poly.pdbx_strand_id
1 'polypeptide(L)'
;PPTVSCQANNFSSVPAGLPPGARRLFLQNNVIRALRAGTFGPSTVTLWLYSNNISSIQPGTFRHLPALEELDLGDNPHLRVLAPDTFHGLRRLQALHLYRCQLASLPSTIFRGLHILQYLYLQENGLLYLQDDLFA
;
A
#
# COMPACT_ATOMS: atom_id res chain seq x y z
N PRO A 1 -2.20 -0.90 21.14
CA PRO A 1 -0.94 -0.45 20.48
C PRO A 1 -1.12 1.02 20.03
N PRO A 2 -0.04 1.79 19.84
CA PRO A 2 -0.17 3.19 19.42
C PRO A 2 -0.81 3.27 18.04
N THR A 3 -1.99 3.90 18.00
CA THR A 3 -2.81 4.12 16.80
C THR A 3 -2.81 5.60 16.49
N VAL A 4 -2.65 5.94 15.21
CA VAL A 4 -2.76 7.30 14.70
C VAL A 4 -3.90 7.32 13.69
N SER A 5 -4.92 8.12 13.99
CA SER A 5 -6.13 8.25 13.20
C SER A 5 -6.16 9.61 12.54
N CYS A 6 -6.01 9.64 11.22
CA CYS A 6 -5.97 10.84 10.38
C CYS A 6 -6.99 10.76 9.22
N GLN A 7 -7.98 9.87 9.31
CA GLN A 7 -8.99 9.67 8.28
C GLN A 7 -9.96 10.85 8.15
N ALA A 8 -10.51 11.10 6.95
CA ALA A 8 -11.56 12.11 6.72
C ALA A 8 -11.16 13.56 7.06
N ASN A 9 -9.91 13.94 6.80
CA ASN A 9 -9.36 15.27 7.14
C ASN A 9 -8.89 16.08 5.92
N ASN A 10 -9.27 15.68 4.69
CA ASN A 10 -8.85 16.33 3.45
C ASN A 10 -7.33 16.51 3.29
N PHE A 11 -6.54 15.61 3.88
CA PHE A 11 -5.09 15.67 3.74
C PHE A 11 -4.70 15.42 2.27
N SER A 12 -3.93 16.35 1.69
CA SER A 12 -3.38 16.22 0.34
C SER A 12 -2.06 15.43 0.28
N SER A 13 -1.47 15.19 1.45
CA SER A 13 -0.26 14.39 1.65
C SER A 13 -0.30 13.77 3.05
N VAL A 14 0.47 12.72 3.27
CA VAL A 14 0.60 12.13 4.60
C VAL A 14 1.15 13.19 5.58
N PRO A 15 0.51 13.43 6.73
CA PRO A 15 0.97 14.44 7.69
C PRO A 15 2.41 14.22 8.14
N ALA A 16 3.18 15.30 8.22
CA ALA A 16 4.51 15.25 8.81
C ALA A 16 4.43 14.98 10.31
N GLY A 17 5.47 14.35 10.88
CA GLY A 17 5.57 14.12 12.32
C GLY A 17 4.72 12.95 12.85
N LEU A 18 4.42 11.95 12.01
CA LEU A 18 3.85 10.69 12.50
C LEU A 18 4.75 10.11 13.61
N PRO A 19 4.19 9.68 14.76
CA PRO A 19 4.95 9.07 15.83
C PRO A 19 5.76 7.86 15.32
N PRO A 20 7.08 7.77 15.61
CA PRO A 20 7.95 6.72 15.07
C PRO A 20 7.55 5.31 15.54
N GLY A 21 6.88 5.21 16.69
CA GLY A 21 6.36 3.96 17.24
C GLY A 21 4.94 3.59 16.80
N ALA A 22 4.30 4.37 15.92
CA ALA A 22 2.93 4.11 15.50
C ALA A 22 2.80 2.74 14.81
N ARG A 23 1.88 1.91 15.32
CA ARG A 23 1.63 0.55 14.81
C ARG A 23 0.44 0.48 13.87
N ARG A 24 -0.54 1.36 14.04
CA ARG A 24 -1.73 1.44 13.19
C ARG A 24 -1.86 2.86 12.67
N LEU A 25 -1.83 3.01 11.34
CA LEU A 25 -1.93 4.29 10.66
C LEU A 25 -3.18 4.27 9.78
N PHE A 26 -4.14 5.12 10.12
CA PHE A 26 -5.41 5.26 9.41
C PHE A 26 -5.42 6.59 8.66
N LEU A 27 -5.20 6.53 7.35
CA LEU A 27 -5.07 7.67 6.44
C LEU A 27 -6.13 7.62 5.33
N GLN A 28 -7.09 6.72 5.41
CA GLN A 28 -8.17 6.57 4.45
C GLN A 28 -9.08 7.80 4.37
N ASN A 29 -9.89 7.90 3.31
CA ASN A 29 -10.85 8.98 3.13
C ASN A 29 -10.19 10.37 3.17
N ASN A 30 -9.06 10.52 2.50
CA ASN A 30 -8.38 11.81 2.34
C ASN A 30 -8.21 12.10 0.84
N VAL A 31 -7.38 13.08 0.48
CA VAL A 31 -7.07 13.44 -0.91
C VAL A 31 -5.58 13.30 -1.20
N ILE A 32 -4.93 12.33 -0.55
CA ILE A 32 -3.50 12.08 -0.66
C ILE A 32 -3.18 11.67 -2.09
N ARG A 33 -2.20 12.35 -2.71
CA ARG A 33 -1.85 12.11 -4.12
C ARG A 33 -0.58 11.29 -4.32
N ALA A 34 0.34 11.37 -3.37
CA ALA A 34 1.65 10.76 -3.48
C ALA A 34 2.10 10.20 -2.13
N LEU A 35 2.72 9.02 -2.17
CA LEU A 35 3.41 8.44 -1.03
C LEU A 35 4.92 8.60 -1.20
N ARG A 36 5.59 9.02 -0.13
CA ARG A 36 7.02 9.29 -0.12
C ARG A 36 7.78 8.31 0.75
N ALA A 37 9.02 8.02 0.37
CA ALA A 37 9.91 7.20 1.19
C ALA A 37 10.21 7.88 2.53
N GLY A 38 10.34 7.07 3.59
CA GLY A 38 10.62 7.54 4.95
C GLY A 38 9.41 8.11 5.71
N THR A 39 8.22 8.12 5.10
CA THR A 39 7.00 8.64 5.74
C THR A 39 6.45 7.71 6.84
N PHE A 40 6.63 6.39 6.67
CA PHE A 40 6.10 5.37 7.57
C PHE A 40 7.22 4.73 8.40
N GLY A 41 6.92 4.40 9.66
CA GLY A 41 7.90 3.87 10.61
C GLY A 41 8.01 2.34 10.59
N PRO A 42 9.16 1.76 11.02
CA PRO A 42 9.39 0.32 10.97
C PRO A 42 8.48 -0.51 11.89
N SER A 43 7.81 0.15 12.83
CA SER A 43 6.84 -0.48 13.76
C SER A 43 5.43 -0.58 13.19
N THR A 44 5.16 0.00 12.01
CA THR A 44 3.82 -0.01 11.41
C THR A 44 3.43 -1.44 11.04
N VAL A 45 2.25 -1.85 11.51
CA VAL A 45 1.64 -3.18 11.32
C VAL A 45 0.44 -3.10 10.40
N THR A 46 -0.38 -2.06 10.56
CA THR A 46 -1.57 -1.81 9.74
C THR A 46 -1.46 -0.43 9.11
N LEU A 47 -1.57 -0.36 7.78
CA LEU A 47 -1.56 0.88 7.02
C LEU A 47 -2.77 0.94 6.09
N TRP A 48 -3.71 1.83 6.40
CA TRP A 48 -4.89 2.07 5.59
C TRP A 48 -4.76 3.40 4.84
N LEU A 49 -4.76 3.30 3.51
CA LEU A 49 -4.63 4.39 2.56
C LEU A 49 -5.78 4.38 1.53
N TYR A 50 -6.81 3.56 1.76
CA TYR A 50 -7.91 3.43 0.82
C TYR A 50 -8.74 4.71 0.69
N SER A 51 -9.50 4.82 -0.40
CA SER A 51 -10.34 6.00 -0.69
C SER A 51 -9.54 7.30 -0.58
N ASN A 52 -8.46 7.36 -1.37
CA ASN A 52 -7.61 8.53 -1.56
C ASN A 52 -7.47 8.84 -3.06
N ASN A 53 -6.56 9.75 -3.42
CA ASN A 53 -6.29 10.13 -4.79
C ASN A 53 -4.87 9.74 -5.22
N ILE A 54 -4.34 8.64 -4.69
CA ILE A 54 -2.94 8.25 -4.87
C ILE A 54 -2.71 7.90 -6.34
N SER A 55 -1.78 8.61 -6.95
CA SER A 55 -1.35 8.39 -8.34
C SER A 55 0.12 8.01 -8.46
N SER A 56 0.88 8.15 -7.38
CA SER A 56 2.31 7.83 -7.37
C SER A 56 2.78 7.32 -6.01
N ILE A 57 3.63 6.30 -6.05
CA ILE A 57 4.30 5.73 -4.89
C ILE A 57 5.79 5.82 -5.17
N GLN A 58 6.53 6.59 -4.35
CA GLN A 58 7.97 6.73 -4.52
C GLN A 58 8.67 5.38 -4.29
N PRO A 59 9.72 5.04 -5.05
CA PRO A 59 10.51 3.83 -4.82
C PRO A 59 10.97 3.71 -3.36
N GLY A 60 10.81 2.52 -2.78
CA GLY A 60 11.19 2.24 -1.41
C GLY A 60 10.23 2.76 -0.32
N THR A 61 9.07 3.33 -0.67
CA THR A 61 8.06 3.80 0.30
C THR A 61 7.74 2.78 1.39
N PHE A 62 7.62 1.50 1.02
CA PHE A 62 7.28 0.42 1.94
C PHE A 62 8.47 -0.46 2.36
N ARG A 63 9.67 -0.18 1.84
CA ARG A 63 10.84 -1.08 1.95
C ARG A 63 11.28 -1.35 3.39
N HIS A 64 11.07 -0.40 4.28
CA HIS A 64 11.51 -0.44 5.67
C HIS A 64 10.36 -0.71 6.66
N LEU A 65 9.32 -1.44 6.22
CA LEU A 65 8.17 -1.81 7.06
C LEU A 65 8.15 -3.33 7.33
N PRO A 66 9.14 -3.88 8.05
CA PRO A 66 9.26 -5.33 8.26
C PRO A 66 8.14 -5.91 9.16
N ALA A 67 7.44 -5.04 9.90
CA ALA A 67 6.34 -5.41 10.78
C ALA A 67 4.96 -5.34 10.10
N LEU A 68 4.88 -4.86 8.85
CA LEU A 68 3.61 -4.61 8.17
C LEU A 68 2.93 -5.94 7.84
N GLU A 69 1.70 -6.09 8.33
CA GLU A 69 0.86 -7.28 8.15
C GLU A 69 -0.32 -6.99 7.22
N GLU A 70 -0.79 -5.74 7.18
CA GLU A 70 -1.91 -5.31 6.34
C GLU A 70 -1.61 -3.97 5.66
N LEU A 71 -1.77 -3.96 4.34
CA LEU A 71 -1.66 -2.77 3.50
C LEU A 71 -2.91 -2.64 2.64
N ASP A 72 -3.68 -1.56 2.86
CA ASP A 72 -4.83 -1.23 2.02
C ASP A 72 -4.59 0.02 1.19
N LEU A 73 -4.44 -0.17 -0.12
CA LEU A 73 -4.31 0.86 -1.15
C LEU A 73 -5.55 0.94 -2.04
N GLY A 74 -6.63 0.24 -1.72
CA GLY A 74 -7.82 0.15 -2.56
C GLY A 74 -8.50 1.50 -2.77
N ASP A 75 -9.37 1.56 -3.78
CA ASP A 75 -10.15 2.77 -4.10
C ASP A 75 -9.26 4.02 -4.30
N ASN A 76 -8.14 3.82 -5.01
CA ASN A 76 -7.24 4.87 -5.50
C ASN A 76 -7.24 4.86 -7.03
N PRO A 77 -8.24 5.48 -7.70
CA PRO A 77 -8.51 5.28 -9.13
C PRO A 77 -7.43 5.88 -10.06
N HIS A 78 -6.49 6.65 -9.51
CA HIS A 78 -5.39 7.24 -10.26
C HIS A 78 -4.08 6.45 -10.18
N LEU A 79 -4.02 5.36 -9.42
CA LEU A 79 -2.78 4.61 -9.21
C LEU A 79 -2.30 3.95 -10.50
N ARG A 80 -3.16 3.18 -11.18
CA ARG A 80 -3.03 2.61 -12.55
C ARG A 80 -1.81 1.71 -12.85
N VAL A 81 -0.65 1.97 -12.28
CA VAL A 81 0.61 1.27 -12.48
C VAL A 81 1.34 1.14 -11.14
N LEU A 82 2.00 0.00 -10.94
CA LEU A 82 2.87 -0.25 -9.81
C LEU A 82 4.27 -0.56 -10.33
N ALA A 83 5.29 -0.05 -9.65
CA ALA A 83 6.68 -0.42 -9.93
C ALA A 83 6.93 -1.87 -9.46
N PRO A 84 7.77 -2.68 -10.15
CA PRO A 84 7.98 -4.09 -9.82
C PRO A 84 8.45 -4.34 -8.37
N ASP A 85 9.11 -3.37 -7.75
CA ASP A 85 9.66 -3.46 -6.40
C ASP A 85 8.79 -2.76 -5.34
N THR A 86 7.57 -2.32 -5.67
CA THR A 86 6.72 -1.52 -4.77
C THR A 86 6.55 -2.18 -3.40
N PHE A 87 6.36 -3.50 -3.35
CA PHE A 87 6.10 -4.26 -2.11
C PHE A 87 7.35 -4.98 -1.57
N HIS A 88 8.54 -4.72 -2.12
CA HIS A 88 9.77 -5.34 -1.61
C HIS A 88 10.00 -5.01 -0.13
N GLY A 89 10.39 -6.02 0.65
CA GLY A 89 10.70 -5.88 2.08
C GLY A 89 9.52 -6.18 3.02
N LEU A 90 8.31 -6.32 2.48
CA LEU A 90 7.09 -6.61 3.25
C LEU A 90 6.97 -8.10 3.65
N ARG A 91 7.96 -8.61 4.37
CA ARG A 91 8.12 -10.04 4.70
C ARG A 91 7.03 -10.62 5.61
N ARG A 92 6.25 -9.75 6.27
CA ARG A 92 5.17 -10.14 7.19
C ARG A 92 3.78 -9.84 6.63
N LEU A 93 3.68 -9.38 5.38
CA LEU A 93 2.40 -8.98 4.81
C LEU A 93 1.50 -10.20 4.61
N GLN A 94 0.31 -10.14 5.21
CA GLN A 94 -0.71 -11.17 5.15
C GLN A 94 -1.91 -10.74 4.29
N ALA A 95 -2.22 -9.44 4.28
CA ALA A 95 -3.31 -8.89 3.49
C ALA A 95 -2.85 -7.70 2.65
N LEU A 96 -3.10 -7.77 1.34
CA LEU A 96 -2.82 -6.71 0.38
C LEU A 96 -4.09 -6.38 -0.40
N HIS A 97 -4.53 -5.13 -0.27
CA HIS A 97 -5.72 -4.64 -0.96
C HIS A 97 -5.34 -3.64 -2.06
N LEU A 98 -5.73 -3.97 -3.29
CA LEU A 98 -5.49 -3.21 -4.50
C LEU A 98 -6.78 -3.07 -5.35
N TYR A 99 -7.94 -3.26 -4.74
CA TYR A 99 -9.24 -3.17 -5.42
C TYR A 99 -9.52 -1.75 -5.92
N ARG A 100 -10.26 -1.58 -7.02
CA ARG A 100 -10.66 -0.25 -7.54
C ARG A 100 -9.47 0.71 -7.79
N CYS A 101 -8.31 0.21 -8.20
CA CYS A 101 -7.10 1.02 -8.48
C CYS A 101 -6.87 1.31 -9.96
N GLN A 102 -7.78 0.87 -10.85
CA GLN A 102 -7.68 1.00 -12.31
C GLN A 102 -6.38 0.40 -12.88
N LEU A 103 -5.85 -0.66 -12.24
CA LEU A 103 -4.65 -1.36 -12.69
C LEU A 103 -4.96 -2.11 -13.98
N ALA A 104 -4.19 -1.85 -15.06
CA ALA A 104 -4.34 -2.55 -16.33
C ALA A 104 -3.45 -3.79 -16.44
N SER A 105 -2.38 -3.84 -15.67
CA SER A 105 -1.45 -4.97 -15.58
C SER A 105 -0.74 -4.97 -14.23
N LEU A 106 -0.12 -6.10 -13.90
CA LEU A 106 0.77 -6.26 -12.74
C LEU A 106 2.13 -6.74 -13.25
N PRO A 107 3.25 -6.16 -12.79
CA PRO A 107 4.57 -6.72 -13.08
C PRO A 107 4.70 -8.13 -12.48
N SER A 108 5.33 -9.09 -13.19
CA SER A 108 5.48 -10.48 -12.71
C SER A 108 6.15 -10.60 -11.34
N THR A 109 7.02 -9.65 -10.99
CA THR A 109 7.79 -9.68 -9.75
C THR A 109 7.15 -8.89 -8.60
N ILE A 110 5.96 -8.31 -8.80
CA ILE A 110 5.34 -7.38 -7.83
C ILE A 110 5.08 -8.02 -6.46
N PHE A 111 4.81 -9.33 -6.41
CA PHE A 111 4.55 -10.08 -5.18
C PHE A 111 5.76 -10.89 -4.69
N ARG A 112 6.92 -10.72 -5.33
CA ARG A 112 8.14 -11.45 -4.95
C ARG A 112 8.51 -11.13 -3.50
N GLY A 113 8.66 -12.19 -2.69
CA GLY A 113 9.04 -12.08 -1.28
C GLY A 113 7.87 -11.92 -0.31
N LEU A 114 6.62 -11.86 -0.79
CA LEU A 114 5.41 -11.86 0.02
C LEU A 114 5.02 -13.30 0.44
N HIS A 115 5.96 -14.04 1.03
CA HIS A 115 5.87 -15.49 1.25
C HIS A 115 4.73 -15.95 2.16
N ILE A 116 4.15 -15.05 2.94
CA ILE A 116 3.07 -15.35 3.90
C ILE A 116 1.76 -14.61 3.56
N LEU A 117 1.65 -14.07 2.35
CA LEU A 117 0.43 -13.40 1.89
C LEU A 117 -0.71 -14.41 1.84
N GLN A 118 -1.81 -14.10 2.51
CA GLN A 118 -3.01 -14.95 2.61
C GLN A 118 -4.17 -14.37 1.81
N TYR A 119 -4.25 -13.03 1.77
CA TYR A 119 -5.35 -12.32 1.14
C TYR A 119 -4.82 -11.31 0.14
N LEU A 120 -5.29 -11.43 -1.11
CA LEU A 120 -4.99 -10.50 -2.18
C LEU A 120 -6.31 -10.08 -2.84
N TYR A 121 -6.59 -8.79 -2.80
CA TYR A 121 -7.81 -8.20 -3.35
C TYR A 121 -7.49 -7.38 -4.59
N LEU A 122 -7.92 -7.86 -5.75
CA LEU A 122 -7.67 -7.26 -7.07
C LEU A 122 -8.95 -6.92 -7.84
N GLN A 123 -10.13 -7.14 -7.24
CA GLN A 123 -11.42 -6.88 -7.87
C GLN A 123 -11.56 -5.41 -8.33
N GLU A 124 -12.38 -5.21 -9.37
CA GLU A 124 -12.67 -3.88 -9.92
C GLU A 124 -11.41 -3.11 -10.42
N ASN A 125 -10.43 -3.85 -10.92
CA ASN A 125 -9.35 -3.33 -11.76
C ASN A 125 -9.62 -3.61 -13.25
N GLY A 126 -8.76 -3.10 -14.13
CA GLY A 126 -8.77 -3.36 -15.57
C GLY A 126 -7.82 -4.48 -16.00
N LEU A 127 -7.57 -5.46 -15.12
CA LEU A 127 -6.63 -6.55 -15.39
C LEU A 127 -7.22 -7.49 -16.45
N LEU A 128 -6.50 -7.67 -17.56
CA LEU A 128 -6.90 -8.58 -18.64
C LEU A 128 -6.44 -10.02 -18.38
N TYR A 129 -5.28 -10.18 -17.75
CA TYR A 129 -4.68 -11.47 -17.41
C TYR A 129 -3.76 -11.31 -16.20
N LEU A 130 -3.44 -12.43 -15.56
CA LEU A 130 -2.37 -12.55 -14.58
C LEU A 130 -1.23 -13.35 -15.22
N GLN A 131 0.01 -12.94 -15.02
CA GLN A 131 1.17 -13.68 -15.55
C GLN A 131 1.36 -14.99 -14.76
N ASP A 132 1.82 -16.05 -15.44
CA ASP A 132 2.00 -17.38 -14.82
C ASP A 132 2.99 -17.35 -13.64
N ASP A 133 4.01 -16.51 -13.72
CA ASP A 133 5.07 -16.34 -12.73
C ASP A 133 4.75 -15.29 -11.65
N LEU A 134 3.54 -14.71 -11.66
CA LEU A 134 3.14 -13.62 -10.76
C LEU A 134 3.20 -14.00 -9.27
N PHE A 135 3.00 -15.29 -8.97
CA PHE A 135 2.95 -15.84 -7.61
C PHE A 135 4.10 -16.82 -7.30
N ALA A 136 5.13 -16.86 -8.16
CA ALA A 136 6.26 -17.78 -8.01
C ALA A 136 7.18 -17.46 -6.81
#